data_AF-A0AAD8N497-F1
#
_entry.id   AF-A0AAD8N497-F1
#
_cell.length_a   1.000
_cell.length_b   1.000
_cell.length_c   1.000
_cell.angle_alpha   90.00
_cell.angle_beta   90.00
_cell.angle_gamma   90.00
#
_symmetry.space_group_name_H-M   'P 1'
#
loop_
_entity.id
_entity.type
_entity.pdbx_description
1 polymer ?
#
loop_
_entity_poly.entity_id
_entity_poly.type
_entity_poly.pdbx_seq_one_letter_code
_entity_poly.pdbx_strand_id
1 'polypeptide(L)'
;MFGLMRTTSRSESENNFFSQFHRQSDSLCEFYLRFGSAMDRQRYEYARLNQEDLSAIPSTVSKLFIEADAAQLYTRPIFYKIQQEILASCYDMRIQDIGPLVDGVKCYIMKDVLMKDKLFEVKVSQNHADCSCKKFVMCGILCRHAFCALNHFEVVKIPRLLVLNRWSRTAENRPSSSKFVGVSDDFRKMETVSLMVSNIWFSFQKSMNKAGVDVEKLSYVDKVVKQLNSDLGDGSGLTKKAHMEVMMGPQPTEDITIHAPNQCKNKGSGFKRFVSQREKAIKEGNKRARKCKICQSSVHDARTCPRKNDSSAGDAEKNKSSTEKNKSSTVDVTGEVEVDSGHED
;
A
#
# COMPACT_ATOMS: atom_id res chain seq x y z
N MET A 1 -11.33 -4.93 15.53
CA MET A 1 -11.02 -3.50 15.31
C MET A 1 -11.20 -3.11 13.83
N PHE A 2 -12.39 -2.68 13.42
CA PHE A 2 -12.62 -2.00 12.12
C PHE A 2 -13.21 -0.62 12.43
N GLY A 3 -12.32 0.31 12.79
CA GLY A 3 -12.68 1.68 13.13
C GLY A 3 -11.69 2.73 12.64
N LEU A 4 -10.47 2.33 12.22
CA LEU A 4 -9.51 3.20 11.59
C LEU A 4 -8.84 2.45 10.43
N MET A 5 -8.91 3.06 9.24
CA MET A 5 -8.03 2.83 8.09
C MET A 5 -8.30 1.57 7.23
N ARG A 6 -9.17 1.73 6.22
CA ARG A 6 -9.20 0.87 5.00
C ARG A 6 -8.49 1.51 3.80
N THR A 7 -8.24 2.82 3.83
CA THR A 7 -7.57 3.56 2.77
C THR A 7 -6.22 4.08 3.26
N THR A 8 -5.25 4.18 2.35
CA THR A 8 -3.92 4.76 2.61
C THR A 8 -3.98 6.28 2.87
N SER A 9 -5.14 6.91 2.69
CA SER A 9 -5.43 8.30 3.03
C SER A 9 -6.26 8.36 4.32
N ARG A 10 -5.56 8.55 5.46
CA ARG A 10 -6.13 8.56 6.82
C ARG A 10 -7.28 9.57 6.96
N SER A 11 -7.07 10.78 6.45
CA SER A 11 -8.04 11.88 6.53
C SER A 11 -9.30 11.63 5.71
N GLU A 12 -9.24 10.91 4.59
CA GLU A 12 -10.43 10.67 3.75
C GLU A 12 -11.42 9.70 4.39
N SER A 13 -10.92 8.60 4.99
CA SER A 13 -11.80 7.64 5.66
C SER A 13 -12.41 8.20 6.94
N GLU A 14 -11.62 8.98 7.68
CA GLU A 14 -12.07 9.68 8.89
C GLU A 14 -13.08 10.77 8.52
N ASN A 15 -12.79 11.62 7.52
CA ASN A 15 -13.74 12.61 7.05
C ASN A 15 -15.02 11.97 6.53
N ASN A 16 -14.96 10.86 5.79
CA ASN A 16 -16.16 10.21 5.28
C ASN A 16 -17.06 9.71 6.42
N PHE A 17 -16.49 9.11 7.46
CA PHE A 17 -17.26 8.70 8.64
C PHE A 17 -17.86 9.91 9.35
N PHE A 18 -17.05 10.90 9.72
CA PHE A 18 -17.52 12.05 10.48
C PHE A 18 -18.44 12.99 9.69
N SER A 19 -18.31 13.05 8.36
CA SER A 19 -19.19 13.87 7.49
C SER A 19 -20.67 13.50 7.59
N GLN A 20 -20.98 12.29 8.05
CA GLN A 20 -22.36 11.84 8.26
C GLN A 20 -22.97 12.43 9.54
N PHE A 21 -22.15 12.96 10.45
CA PHE A 21 -22.58 13.43 11.77
C PHE A 21 -22.58 14.94 11.90
N HIS A 22 -21.71 15.65 11.16
CA HIS A 22 -21.57 17.10 11.23
C HIS A 22 -21.91 17.80 9.90
N ARG A 23 -22.38 19.04 10.01
CA ARG A 23 -22.65 19.94 8.90
C ARG A 23 -21.63 21.08 8.94
N GLN A 24 -21.38 21.68 7.78
CA GLN A 24 -20.44 22.80 7.67
C GLN A 24 -20.86 24.04 8.47
N SER A 25 -22.14 24.13 8.83
CA SER A 25 -22.73 25.22 9.63
C SER A 25 -22.85 24.92 11.13
N ASP A 26 -22.35 23.79 11.62
CA ASP A 26 -22.44 23.46 13.04
C ASP A 26 -21.59 24.43 13.87
N SER A 27 -22.14 24.92 14.98
CA SER A 27 -21.36 25.59 16.02
C SER A 27 -20.40 24.60 16.70
N LEU A 28 -19.38 25.12 17.40
CA LEU A 28 -18.41 24.27 18.11
C LEU A 28 -19.09 23.34 19.14
N CYS A 29 -20.12 23.84 19.83
CA CYS A 29 -20.89 23.05 20.79
C CYS A 29 -21.68 21.93 20.09
N GLU A 30 -22.34 22.22 18.97
CA GLU A 30 -23.07 21.23 18.18
C GLU A 30 -22.13 20.18 17.60
N PHE A 31 -20.97 20.60 17.08
CA PHE A 31 -19.93 19.70 16.60
C PHE A 31 -19.48 18.73 17.70
N TYR A 32 -19.23 19.22 18.92
CA TYR A 32 -18.80 18.37 20.04
C TYR A 32 -19.85 17.31 20.40
N LEU A 33 -21.13 17.70 20.46
CA LEU A 33 -22.23 16.76 20.74
C LEU A 33 -22.39 15.70 19.63
N ARG A 34 -22.25 16.11 18.37
CA ARG A 34 -22.31 15.23 17.20
C ARG A 34 -21.11 14.30 17.14
N PHE A 35 -19.92 14.77 17.52
CA PHE A 35 -18.73 13.95 17.67
C PHE A 35 -18.92 12.87 18.74
N GLY A 36 -19.47 13.24 19.90
CA GLY A 36 -19.85 12.28 20.94
C GLY A 36 -20.79 11.20 20.42
N SER A 37 -21.83 11.60 19.69
CA SER A 37 -22.78 10.68 19.05
C SER A 37 -22.12 9.74 18.03
N ALA A 38 -21.14 10.24 17.27
CA ALA A 38 -20.36 9.44 16.32
C ALA A 38 -19.51 8.37 17.03
N MET A 39 -18.85 8.76 18.13
CA MET A 39 -18.08 7.85 18.97
C MET A 39 -18.97 6.79 19.62
N ASP A 40 -20.14 7.17 20.13
CA ASP A 40 -21.07 6.23 20.75
C ASP A 40 -21.65 5.25 19.73
N ARG A 41 -21.95 5.71 18.50
CA ARG A 41 -22.32 4.80 17.41
C ARG A 41 -21.20 3.80 17.10
N GLN A 42 -19.95 4.25 17.08
CA GLN A 42 -18.81 3.36 16.84
C GLN A 42 -18.66 2.31 17.95
N ARG A 43 -18.80 2.72 19.22
CA ARG A 43 -18.76 1.81 20.38
C ARG A 43 -19.93 0.82 20.36
N TYR A 44 -21.13 1.29 20.04
CA TYR A 44 -22.31 0.45 19.92
C TYR A 44 -22.14 -0.62 18.84
N GLU A 45 -21.71 -0.23 17.63
CA GLU A 45 -21.45 -1.19 16.56
C GLU A 45 -20.34 -2.18 16.94
N TYR A 46 -19.30 -1.72 17.65
CA TYR A 46 -18.26 -2.60 18.16
C TYR A 46 -18.82 -3.65 19.13
N ALA A 47 -19.60 -3.21 20.11
CA ALA A 47 -20.21 -4.08 21.11
C ALA A 47 -21.17 -5.09 20.45
N ARG A 48 -22.00 -4.63 19.50
CA ARG A 48 -22.92 -5.48 18.73
C ARG A 48 -22.17 -6.54 17.95
N LEU A 49 -21.14 -6.16 17.19
CA LEU A 49 -20.34 -7.10 16.40
C LEU A 49 -19.58 -8.09 17.29
N ASN A 50 -19.07 -7.65 18.43
CA ASN A 50 -18.40 -8.53 19.39
C ASN A 50 -19.38 -9.54 19.98
N GLN A 51 -20.59 -9.10 20.34
CA GLN A 51 -21.65 -9.99 20.83
C GLN A 51 -22.07 -11.01 19.76
N GLU A 52 -22.22 -10.59 18.50
CA GLU A 52 -22.51 -11.48 17.38
C GLU A 52 -21.40 -12.52 17.18
N ASP A 53 -20.13 -12.09 17.26
CA ASP A 53 -18.97 -12.98 17.19
C ASP A 53 -18.92 -13.99 18.34
N LEU A 54 -19.37 -13.62 19.55
CA LEU A 54 -19.42 -14.52 20.70
C LEU A 54 -20.61 -15.49 20.64
N SER A 55 -21.75 -15.04 20.09
CA SER A 55 -23.01 -15.78 20.13
C SER A 55 -23.03 -17.04 19.27
N ALA A 56 -22.37 -17.05 18.11
CA ALA A 56 -22.43 -18.18 17.19
C ALA A 56 -21.26 -18.22 16.20
N ILE A 57 -20.79 -19.43 15.91
CA ILE A 57 -19.85 -19.69 14.82
C ILE A 57 -20.53 -19.33 13.48
N PRO A 58 -19.85 -18.61 12.57
CA PRO A 58 -20.38 -18.33 11.24
C PRO A 58 -20.73 -19.60 10.45
N SER A 59 -21.76 -19.53 9.62
CA SER A 59 -22.19 -20.65 8.77
C SER A 59 -21.21 -20.89 7.61
N THR A 60 -20.78 -22.13 7.45
CA THR A 60 -19.96 -22.58 6.32
C THR A 60 -20.83 -22.90 5.10
N VAL A 61 -20.30 -22.68 3.90
CA VAL A 61 -20.99 -22.96 2.63
C VAL A 61 -20.44 -24.21 1.95
N SER A 62 -19.12 -24.44 2.02
CA SER A 62 -18.50 -25.66 1.52
C SER A 62 -18.39 -26.73 2.61
N LYS A 63 -18.06 -27.96 2.19
CA LYS A 63 -17.76 -29.09 3.09
C LYS A 63 -16.26 -29.22 3.41
N LEU A 64 -15.44 -28.22 3.07
CA LEU A 64 -14.00 -28.27 3.27
C LEU A 64 -13.66 -28.09 4.76
N PHE A 65 -12.83 -28.99 5.30
CA PHE A 65 -12.36 -28.90 6.69
C PHE A 65 -11.63 -27.58 7.00
N ILE A 66 -10.91 -27.04 6.01
CA ILE A 66 -10.19 -25.77 6.15
C ILE A 66 -11.14 -24.58 6.35
N GLU A 67 -12.35 -24.63 5.78
CA GLU A 67 -13.38 -23.61 5.99
C GLU A 67 -13.98 -23.71 7.39
N ALA A 68 -14.26 -24.94 7.86
CA ALA A 68 -14.74 -25.17 9.22
C ALA A 68 -13.73 -24.72 10.29
N ASP A 69 -12.44 -24.89 10.02
CA ASP A 69 -11.36 -24.36 10.86
C ASP A 69 -11.31 -22.82 10.77
N ALA A 70 -11.47 -22.23 9.57
CA ALA A 70 -11.52 -20.77 9.39
C ALA A 70 -12.66 -20.12 10.20
N ALA A 71 -13.85 -20.72 10.23
CA ALA A 71 -15.01 -20.23 10.96
C ALA A 71 -14.76 -20.16 12.49
N GLN A 72 -13.90 -21.04 13.01
CA GLN A 72 -13.51 -21.04 14.41
C GLN A 72 -12.42 -20.02 14.73
N LEU A 73 -11.55 -19.70 13.76
CA LEU A 73 -10.36 -18.87 13.97
C LEU A 73 -10.61 -17.37 13.78
N TYR A 74 -11.38 -17.00 12.76
CA TYR A 74 -11.52 -15.60 12.32
C TYR A 74 -12.78 -14.93 12.84
N THR A 75 -12.69 -13.62 13.13
CA THR A 75 -13.88 -12.76 13.37
C THR A 75 -14.86 -12.91 12.22
N ARG A 76 -16.17 -12.87 12.48
CA ARG A 76 -17.22 -13.11 11.46
C ARG A 76 -17.04 -12.27 10.19
N PRO A 77 -16.72 -10.96 10.25
CA PRO A 77 -16.49 -10.16 9.05
C PRO A 77 -15.25 -10.61 8.24
N ILE A 78 -14.21 -11.12 8.89
CA ILE A 78 -13.04 -11.65 8.21
C ILE A 78 -13.29 -13.05 7.67
N PHE A 79 -14.03 -13.88 8.41
CA PHE A 79 -14.42 -15.21 7.96
C PHE A 79 -15.13 -15.14 6.61
N TYR A 80 -16.11 -14.24 6.41
CA TYR A 80 -16.79 -14.14 5.12
C TYR A 80 -15.87 -13.74 3.96
N LYS A 81 -14.82 -12.94 4.22
CA LYS A 81 -13.80 -12.65 3.21
C LYS A 81 -12.93 -13.87 2.91
N ILE A 82 -12.55 -14.62 3.93
CA ILE A 82 -11.80 -15.88 3.78
C ILE A 82 -12.65 -16.91 3.03
N GLN A 83 -13.93 -17.05 3.35
CA GLN A 83 -14.88 -17.94 2.68
C GLN A 83 -14.96 -17.63 1.19
N GLN A 84 -15.03 -16.36 0.80
CA GLN A 84 -14.96 -15.97 -0.62
C GLN A 84 -13.66 -16.41 -1.30
N GLU A 85 -12.51 -16.28 -0.62
CA GLU A 85 -11.23 -16.75 -1.17
C GLU A 85 -11.17 -18.29 -1.25
N ILE A 86 -11.74 -19.01 -0.28
CA ILE A 86 -11.83 -20.47 -0.29
C ILE A 86 -12.72 -20.93 -1.45
N LEU A 87 -13.92 -20.35 -1.60
CA LEU A 87 -14.81 -20.73 -2.70
C LEU A 87 -14.20 -20.40 -4.07
N ALA A 88 -13.60 -19.21 -4.22
CA ALA A 88 -12.88 -18.86 -5.45
C ALA A 88 -11.69 -19.80 -5.72
N SER A 89 -11.08 -20.35 -4.68
CA SER A 89 -10.03 -21.35 -4.83
C SER A 89 -10.53 -22.67 -5.44
N CYS A 90 -11.81 -23.00 -5.25
CA CYS A 90 -12.43 -24.20 -5.78
C CYS A 90 -12.94 -24.03 -7.21
N TYR A 91 -13.48 -22.86 -7.55
CA TYR A 91 -14.20 -22.64 -8.81
C TYR A 91 -13.41 -21.89 -9.87
N ASP A 92 -12.50 -21.00 -9.46
CA ASP A 92 -11.86 -20.04 -10.37
C ASP A 92 -10.37 -20.32 -10.62
N MET A 93 -9.79 -21.33 -9.97
CA MET A 93 -8.37 -21.67 -10.09
C MET A 93 -8.15 -22.89 -10.99
N ARG A 94 -7.06 -22.85 -11.79
CA ARG A 94 -6.57 -24.03 -12.52
C ARG A 94 -5.09 -24.24 -12.22
N ILE A 95 -4.71 -25.46 -11.87
CA ILE A 95 -3.31 -25.84 -11.71
C ILE A 95 -2.74 -26.10 -13.11
N GLN A 96 -1.67 -25.39 -13.47
CA GLN A 96 -0.97 -25.58 -14.74
C GLN A 96 0.20 -26.54 -14.60
N ASP A 97 0.94 -26.41 -13.50
CA ASP A 97 2.11 -27.22 -13.24
C ASP A 97 2.28 -27.45 -11.74
N ILE A 98 2.88 -28.59 -11.40
CA ILE A 98 3.19 -29.03 -10.05
C ILE A 98 4.64 -29.46 -10.02
N GLY A 99 5.46 -28.67 -9.32
CA GLY A 99 6.86 -28.98 -9.10
C GLY A 99 7.08 -30.17 -8.15
N PRO A 100 8.31 -30.71 -8.10
CA PRO A 100 8.66 -31.79 -7.19
C PRO A 100 8.55 -31.34 -5.72
N LEU A 101 8.37 -32.31 -4.83
CA LEU A 101 8.47 -32.08 -3.39
C LEU A 101 9.95 -32.01 -3.01
N VAL A 102 10.42 -30.84 -2.59
CA VAL A 102 11.80 -30.61 -2.14
C VAL A 102 11.75 -30.05 -0.72
N ASP A 103 12.43 -30.70 0.22
CA ASP A 103 12.45 -30.32 1.65
C ASP A 103 11.06 -30.13 2.28
N GLY A 104 10.07 -30.93 1.86
CA GLY A 104 8.69 -30.83 2.35
C GLY A 104 7.90 -29.64 1.81
N VAL A 105 8.46 -28.92 0.83
CA VAL A 105 7.81 -27.81 0.11
C VAL A 105 7.49 -28.26 -1.31
N LYS A 106 6.25 -28.00 -1.75
CA LYS A 106 5.81 -28.22 -3.12
C LYS A 106 5.47 -26.89 -3.78
N CYS A 107 5.90 -26.73 -5.02
CA CYS A 107 5.64 -25.54 -5.82
C CYS A 107 4.51 -25.79 -6.81
N TYR A 108 3.63 -24.81 -6.97
CA TYR A 108 2.48 -24.86 -7.87
C TYR A 108 2.48 -23.63 -8.77
N ILE A 109 2.17 -23.83 -10.05
CA ILE A 109 1.86 -22.74 -10.98
C ILE A 109 0.35 -22.69 -11.17
N MET A 110 -0.25 -21.63 -10.66
CA MET A 110 -1.69 -21.43 -10.58
C MET A 110 -2.15 -20.43 -11.63
N LYS A 111 -3.15 -20.79 -12.42
CA LYS A 111 -3.83 -19.90 -13.36
C LYS A 111 -5.12 -19.38 -12.73
N ASP A 112 -5.26 -18.07 -12.65
CA ASP A 112 -6.42 -17.40 -12.04
C ASP A 112 -7.35 -16.82 -13.09
N VAL A 113 -8.54 -17.43 -13.24
CA VAL A 113 -9.54 -17.04 -14.24
C VAL A 113 -10.08 -15.62 -13.98
N LEU A 114 -10.22 -15.23 -12.72
CA LEU A 114 -10.72 -13.90 -12.34
C LEU A 114 -9.68 -12.80 -12.57
N MET A 115 -8.41 -13.17 -12.72
CA MET A 115 -7.30 -12.26 -13.01
C MET A 115 -6.84 -12.34 -14.47
N LYS A 116 -7.79 -12.49 -15.40
CA LYS A 116 -7.53 -12.61 -16.85
C LYS A 116 -6.49 -13.67 -17.14
N ASP A 117 -6.64 -14.85 -16.53
CA ASP A 117 -5.80 -16.00 -16.79
C ASP A 117 -4.32 -15.83 -16.41
N LYS A 118 -4.01 -14.89 -15.52
CA LYS A 118 -2.64 -14.66 -15.03
C LYS A 118 -2.13 -15.85 -14.20
N LEU A 119 -0.84 -16.13 -14.36
CA LEU A 119 -0.12 -17.18 -13.62
C LEU A 119 0.48 -16.65 -12.33
N PHE A 120 0.42 -17.47 -11.28
CA PHE A 120 0.98 -17.21 -9.96
C PHE A 120 1.72 -18.43 -9.45
N GLU A 121 2.96 -18.24 -9.01
CA GLU A 121 3.71 -19.24 -8.25
C GLU A 121 3.23 -19.28 -6.80
N VAL A 122 3.02 -20.49 -6.27
CA VAL A 122 2.67 -20.76 -4.88
C VAL A 122 3.55 -21.86 -4.32
N LYS A 123 4.20 -21.59 -3.18
CA LYS A 123 5.02 -22.56 -2.44
C LYS A 123 4.26 -22.97 -1.19
N VAL A 124 4.02 -24.27 -1.02
CA VAL A 124 3.22 -24.80 0.10
C VAL A 124 3.99 -25.89 0.84
N SER A 125 3.86 -25.88 2.16
CA SER A 125 4.22 -26.97 3.06
C SER A 125 3.04 -27.28 3.99
N GLN A 126 3.17 -28.28 4.87
CA GLN A 126 2.13 -28.58 5.86
C GLN A 126 1.83 -27.38 6.79
N ASN A 127 2.81 -26.49 7.00
CA ASN A 127 2.75 -25.43 8.01
C ASN A 127 2.84 -24.02 7.42
N HIS A 128 3.00 -23.87 6.11
CA HIS A 128 3.17 -22.56 5.47
C HIS A 128 2.64 -22.54 4.03
N ALA A 129 2.29 -21.34 3.56
CA ALA A 129 2.00 -21.07 2.16
C ALA A 129 2.47 -19.66 1.79
N ASP A 130 3.35 -19.56 0.79
CA ASP A 130 3.75 -18.29 0.19
C ASP A 130 3.24 -18.22 -1.26
N CYS A 131 2.68 -17.08 -1.62
CA CYS A 131 2.16 -16.83 -2.96
C CYS A 131 2.77 -15.56 -3.54
N SER A 132 3.16 -15.63 -4.81
CA SER A 132 3.67 -14.51 -5.61
C SER A 132 2.69 -13.33 -5.74
N CYS A 133 1.38 -13.51 -5.49
CA CYS A 133 0.43 -12.39 -5.46
C CYS A 133 0.58 -11.49 -4.21
N LYS A 134 1.32 -11.97 -3.19
CA LYS A 134 1.65 -11.25 -1.94
C LYS A 134 0.45 -10.69 -1.17
N LYS A 135 -0.76 -11.22 -1.39
CA LYS A 135 -1.98 -10.79 -0.69
C LYS A 135 -1.89 -10.99 0.83
N PHE A 136 -1.24 -12.06 1.28
CA PHE A 136 -1.01 -12.26 2.72
C PHE A 136 -0.07 -11.20 3.29
N VAL A 137 0.99 -10.82 2.57
CA VAL A 137 1.90 -9.75 3.02
C VAL A 137 1.18 -8.40 3.06
N MET A 138 0.40 -8.08 2.02
CA MET A 138 -0.30 -6.79 1.91
C MET A 138 -1.48 -6.65 2.87
N CYS A 139 -2.29 -7.70 3.03
CA CYS A 139 -3.58 -7.65 3.73
C CYS A 139 -3.61 -8.52 4.99
N GLY A 140 -2.70 -9.49 5.13
CA GLY A 140 -2.71 -10.51 6.19
C GLY A 140 -3.79 -11.55 6.05
N ILE A 141 -4.31 -11.75 4.84
CA ILE A 141 -5.37 -12.69 4.50
C ILE A 141 -4.83 -13.57 3.36
N LEU A 142 -4.95 -14.88 3.50
CA LEU A 142 -4.54 -15.82 2.45
C LEU A 142 -5.36 -15.59 1.18
N CYS A 143 -4.71 -15.71 0.03
CA CYS A 143 -5.37 -15.65 -1.27
C CYS A 143 -5.97 -16.99 -1.66
N ARG A 144 -6.93 -16.95 -2.59
CA ARG A 144 -7.45 -18.10 -3.32
C ARG A 144 -6.37 -19.02 -3.91
N HIS A 145 -5.23 -18.47 -4.39
CA HIS A 145 -4.13 -19.28 -4.91
C HIS A 145 -3.52 -20.17 -3.83
N ALA A 146 -3.26 -19.58 -2.65
CA ALA A 146 -2.73 -20.30 -1.50
C ALA A 146 -3.73 -21.32 -0.97
N PHE A 147 -5.03 -20.99 -0.91
CA PHE A 147 -6.06 -21.95 -0.52
C PHE A 147 -6.18 -23.13 -1.48
N CYS A 148 -6.11 -22.89 -2.79
CA CYS A 148 -6.17 -23.98 -3.77
C CYS A 148 -4.95 -24.91 -3.65
N ALA A 149 -3.75 -24.34 -3.47
CA ALA A 149 -2.53 -25.12 -3.26
C ALA A 149 -2.56 -25.89 -1.93
N LEU A 150 -3.02 -25.27 -0.83
CA LEU A 150 -3.21 -25.93 0.47
C LEU A 150 -4.21 -27.10 0.39
N ASN A 151 -5.31 -26.91 -0.34
CA ASN A 151 -6.30 -27.96 -0.55
C ASN A 151 -5.73 -29.12 -1.35
N HIS A 152 -4.97 -28.85 -2.42
CA HIS A 152 -4.28 -29.90 -3.18
C HIS A 152 -3.15 -30.58 -2.37
N PHE A 153 -2.53 -29.86 -1.43
CA PHE A 153 -1.54 -30.42 -0.50
C PHE A 153 -2.19 -31.12 0.71
N GLU A 154 -3.52 -31.30 0.68
CA GLU A 154 -4.30 -32.01 1.70
C GLU A 154 -4.23 -31.39 3.11
N VAL A 155 -4.01 -30.07 3.18
CA VAL A 155 -4.01 -29.34 4.44
C VAL A 155 -5.45 -29.09 4.91
N VAL A 156 -5.85 -29.80 5.95
CA VAL A 156 -7.22 -29.73 6.51
C VAL A 156 -7.47 -28.58 7.48
N LYS A 157 -6.40 -27.95 8.00
CA LYS A 157 -6.47 -26.84 8.96
C LYS A 157 -5.56 -25.72 8.51
N ILE A 158 -5.99 -24.47 8.67
CA ILE A 158 -5.19 -23.31 8.27
C ILE A 158 -3.91 -23.30 9.11
N PRO A 159 -2.71 -23.26 8.48
CA PRO A 159 -1.49 -23.17 9.25
C PRO A 159 -1.50 -21.96 10.17
N ARG A 160 -1.22 -22.18 11.47
CA ARG A 160 -1.42 -21.16 12.51
C ARG A 160 -0.51 -19.94 12.32
N LEU A 161 0.64 -20.12 11.67
CA LEU A 161 1.53 -19.04 11.21
C LEU A 161 0.86 -18.04 10.25
N LEU A 162 -0.15 -18.50 9.50
CA LEU A 162 -0.87 -17.70 8.52
C LEU A 162 -2.15 -17.07 9.11
N VAL A 163 -2.30 -17.10 10.45
CA VAL A 163 -3.42 -16.48 11.17
C VAL A 163 -2.88 -15.33 12.01
N LEU A 164 -3.15 -14.09 11.58
CA LEU A 164 -2.69 -12.91 12.29
C LEU A 164 -3.64 -12.54 13.43
N ASN A 165 -3.08 -12.14 14.57
CA ASN A 165 -3.84 -11.83 15.78
C ASN A 165 -4.96 -10.81 15.53
N ARG A 166 -4.69 -9.76 14.75
CA ARG A 166 -5.67 -8.71 14.42
C ARG A 166 -6.95 -9.20 13.74
N TRP A 167 -6.90 -10.38 13.13
CA TRP A 167 -8.01 -11.00 12.40
C TRP A 167 -8.69 -12.12 13.16
N SER A 168 -8.07 -12.61 14.23
CA SER A 168 -8.58 -13.71 15.04
C SER A 168 -9.71 -13.26 15.97
N ARG A 169 -10.66 -14.16 16.25
CA ARG A 169 -11.74 -13.94 17.24
C ARG A 169 -11.23 -13.61 18.63
N THR A 170 -9.99 -13.96 18.93
CA THR A 170 -9.43 -13.86 20.26
C THR A 170 -8.33 -12.80 20.34
N ALA A 171 -8.36 -11.84 19.40
CA ALA A 171 -7.44 -10.72 19.33
C ALA A 171 -7.33 -9.94 20.64
N GLU A 172 -8.44 -9.79 21.37
CA GLU A 172 -8.52 -9.09 22.66
C GLU A 172 -7.83 -9.85 23.81
N ASN A 173 -7.77 -11.19 23.70
CA ASN A 173 -7.22 -12.06 24.74
C ASN A 173 -5.71 -12.29 24.60
N ARG A 174 -5.11 -11.88 23.48
CA ARG A 174 -3.68 -12.03 23.23
C ARG A 174 -2.94 -10.76 23.63
N PRO A 175 -2.04 -10.80 24.64
CA PRO A 175 -1.20 -9.66 24.96
C PRO A 175 -0.43 -9.22 23.70
N SER A 176 -0.51 -7.94 23.36
CA SER A 176 0.27 -7.34 22.26
C SER A 176 1.78 -7.46 22.46
N SER A 177 2.21 -7.87 23.67
CA SER A 177 3.59 -8.13 24.08
C SER A 177 4.13 -9.52 23.71
N SER A 178 3.37 -10.36 23.00
CA SER A 178 3.91 -11.57 22.34
C SER A 178 4.80 -11.21 21.14
N LYS A 179 5.77 -10.30 21.35
CA LYS A 179 7.06 -10.31 20.66
C LYS A 179 7.94 -11.33 21.40
N PHE A 180 7.47 -12.57 21.44
CA PHE A 180 8.35 -13.68 21.75
C PHE A 180 9.27 -13.82 20.54
N VAL A 181 10.54 -14.15 20.78
CA VAL A 181 11.65 -14.22 19.83
C VAL A 181 12.46 -12.92 19.77
N GLY A 182 13.53 -12.90 20.58
CA GLY A 182 14.71 -12.12 20.21
C GLY A 182 15.16 -12.54 18.81
N VAL A 183 15.45 -11.56 17.96
CA VAL A 183 15.85 -11.77 16.57
C VAL A 183 17.05 -12.73 16.57
N SER A 184 16.79 -13.96 16.17
CA SER A 184 17.83 -14.96 15.87
C SER A 184 18.09 -14.87 14.37
N ASP A 185 19.36 -14.76 13.96
CA ASP A 185 19.76 -14.68 12.55
C ASP A 185 19.38 -15.92 11.71
N ASP A 186 19.01 -17.01 12.39
CA ASP A 186 18.56 -18.25 11.76
C ASP A 186 17.05 -18.21 11.46
N PHE A 187 16.71 -17.83 10.23
CA PHE A 187 15.33 -17.73 9.71
C PHE A 187 14.50 -19.01 9.94
N ARG A 188 15.11 -20.20 9.82
CA ARG A 188 14.41 -21.49 9.99
C ARG A 188 14.06 -21.75 11.45
N LYS A 189 14.94 -21.36 12.39
CA LYS A 189 14.64 -21.41 13.82
C LYS A 189 13.54 -20.43 14.19
N MET A 190 13.54 -19.22 13.62
CA MET A 190 12.49 -18.23 13.88
C MET A 190 11.11 -18.70 13.38
N GLU A 191 11.04 -19.32 12.20
CA GLU A 191 9.79 -19.90 11.69
C GLU A 191 9.29 -21.06 12.58
N THR A 192 10.20 -21.95 13.00
CA THR A 192 9.89 -23.08 13.88
C THR A 192 9.38 -22.60 15.24
N VAL A 193 10.07 -21.63 15.85
CA VAL A 193 9.66 -21.06 17.15
C VAL A 193 8.33 -20.30 17.02
N SER A 194 8.14 -19.52 15.96
CA SER A 194 6.87 -18.83 15.71
C SER A 194 5.70 -19.80 15.56
N LEU A 195 5.91 -20.94 14.90
CA LEU A 195 4.90 -21.99 14.78
C LEU A 195 4.60 -22.61 16.14
N MET A 196 5.63 -22.97 16.91
CA MET A 196 5.48 -23.53 18.25
C MET A 196 4.71 -22.58 19.17
N VAL A 197 5.11 -21.31 19.23
CA VAL A 197 4.44 -20.28 20.03
C VAL A 197 2.97 -20.13 19.61
N SER A 198 2.70 -20.08 18.31
CA SER A 198 1.32 -20.00 17.80
C SER A 198 0.49 -21.22 18.19
N ASN A 199 1.03 -22.43 18.00
CA ASN A 199 0.36 -23.69 18.33
C ASN A 199 0.10 -23.86 19.82
N ILE A 200 1.07 -23.49 20.68
CA ILE A 200 0.92 -23.49 22.14
C ILE A 200 -0.22 -22.55 22.53
N TRP A 201 -0.22 -21.33 21.97
CA TRP A 201 -1.27 -20.35 22.25
C TRP A 201 -2.67 -20.86 21.87
N PHE A 202 -2.83 -21.39 20.65
CA PHE A 202 -4.10 -21.96 20.21
C PHE A 202 -4.52 -23.17 21.05
N SER A 203 -3.57 -24.00 21.49
CA SER A 203 -3.86 -25.17 22.35
C SER A 203 -4.33 -24.74 23.73
N PHE A 204 -3.63 -23.76 24.34
CA PHE A 204 -4.02 -23.20 25.63
C PHE A 204 -5.42 -22.57 25.57
N GLN A 205 -5.68 -21.77 24.52
CA GLN A 205 -7.00 -21.19 24.29
C GLN A 205 -8.10 -22.24 24.11
N LYS A 206 -7.82 -23.32 23.38
CA LYS A 206 -8.76 -24.43 23.23
C LYS A 206 -9.07 -25.08 24.59
N SER A 207 -8.08 -25.22 25.46
CA SER A 207 -8.28 -25.71 26.83
C SER A 207 -9.15 -24.77 27.66
N MET A 208 -8.91 -23.45 27.58
CA MET A 208 -9.75 -22.43 28.24
C MET A 208 -11.20 -22.47 27.74
N ASN A 209 -11.41 -22.55 26.43
CA ASN A 209 -12.76 -22.63 25.84
C ASN A 209 -13.49 -23.91 26.26
N LYS A 210 -12.77 -25.03 26.45
CA LYS A 210 -13.35 -26.28 26.96
C LYS A 210 -13.70 -26.22 28.44
N ALA A 211 -12.91 -25.51 29.24
CA ALA A 211 -13.22 -25.27 30.66
C ALA A 211 -14.49 -24.42 30.80
N GLY A 212 -14.67 -23.44 29.92
CA GLY A 212 -15.87 -22.60 29.90
C GLY A 212 -16.02 -21.83 31.20
N VAL A 213 -17.17 -21.96 31.88
CA VAL A 213 -17.47 -21.34 33.18
C VAL A 213 -17.36 -22.31 34.36
N ASP A 214 -16.88 -23.54 34.10
CA ASP A 214 -16.74 -24.58 35.13
C ASP A 214 -15.52 -24.28 36.02
N VAL A 215 -15.81 -23.94 37.28
CA VAL A 215 -14.80 -23.51 38.25
C VAL A 215 -13.76 -24.60 38.53
N GLU A 216 -14.17 -25.87 38.57
CA GLU A 216 -13.25 -26.99 38.82
C GLU A 216 -12.29 -27.19 37.64
N LYS A 217 -12.82 -27.10 36.41
CA LYS A 217 -11.98 -27.17 35.20
C LYS A 217 -11.04 -25.97 35.08
N LEU A 218 -11.50 -24.77 35.42
CA LEU A 218 -10.67 -23.56 35.44
C LEU A 218 -9.57 -23.66 36.50
N SER A 219 -9.89 -24.15 37.70
CA SER A 219 -8.93 -24.42 38.77
C SER A 219 -7.85 -25.42 38.35
N TYR A 220 -8.25 -26.49 37.64
CA TYR A 220 -7.30 -27.45 37.06
C TYR A 220 -6.37 -26.79 36.04
N VAL A 221 -6.90 -25.99 35.12
CA VAL A 221 -6.09 -25.27 34.12
C VAL A 221 -5.12 -24.29 34.80
N ASP A 222 -5.58 -23.52 35.78
CA ASP A 222 -4.74 -22.59 36.55
C ASP A 222 -3.61 -23.32 37.29
N LYS A 223 -3.91 -24.46 37.93
CA LYS A 223 -2.92 -25.29 38.60
C LYS A 223 -1.82 -25.77 37.63
N VAL A 224 -2.20 -26.26 36.47
CA VAL A 224 -1.24 -26.72 35.44
C VAL A 224 -0.39 -25.56 34.93
N VAL A 225 -0.97 -24.38 34.70
CA VAL A 225 -0.23 -23.19 34.25
C VAL A 225 0.77 -22.72 35.31
N LYS A 226 0.39 -22.70 36.59
CA LYS A 226 1.29 -22.35 37.70
C LYS A 226 2.45 -23.33 37.82
N GLN A 227 2.18 -24.62 37.65
CA GLN A 227 3.21 -25.65 37.62
C GLN A 227 4.17 -25.41 36.45
N LEU A 228 3.66 -25.19 35.24
CA LEU A 228 4.48 -24.88 34.06
C LEU A 228 5.37 -23.65 34.27
N ASN A 229 4.83 -22.58 34.86
CA ASN A 229 5.62 -21.38 35.15
C ASN A 229 6.73 -21.65 36.18
N SER A 230 6.46 -22.53 37.15
CA SER A 230 7.46 -22.93 38.15
C SER A 230 8.56 -23.79 37.53
N ASP A 231 8.19 -24.72 36.64
CA ASP A 231 9.12 -25.63 35.95
C ASP A 231 10.01 -24.89 34.94
N LEU A 232 9.50 -23.84 34.29
CA LEU A 232 10.24 -23.01 33.34
C LEU A 232 11.15 -21.96 34.02
N GLY A 233 10.91 -21.69 35.31
CA GLY A 233 11.60 -20.65 36.07
C GLY A 233 11.25 -19.22 35.61
N ASP A 234 11.74 -18.22 36.35
CA ASP A 234 11.68 -16.83 35.90
C ASP A 234 12.60 -16.67 34.69
N GLY A 235 11.98 -16.58 33.51
CA GLY A 235 12.71 -16.32 32.27
C GLY A 235 13.64 -15.13 32.47
N SER A 236 14.92 -15.29 32.11
CA SER A 236 15.92 -14.23 32.22
C SER A 236 15.35 -12.95 31.64
N GLY A 237 14.94 -12.03 32.51
CA GLY A 237 14.33 -10.78 32.09
C GLY A 237 15.31 -10.12 31.14
N LEU A 238 14.94 -10.00 29.87
CA LEU A 238 15.65 -9.14 28.94
C LEU A 238 15.64 -7.78 29.63
N THR A 239 16.80 -7.36 30.15
CA THR A 239 16.94 -6.04 30.75
C THR A 239 16.40 -5.03 29.73
N LYS A 240 15.81 -3.91 30.18
CA LYS A 240 15.29 -2.87 29.27
C LYS A 240 16.31 -2.54 28.16
N LYS A 241 17.61 -2.59 28.50
CA LYS A 241 18.74 -2.43 27.58
C LYS A 241 18.80 -3.54 26.51
N ALA A 242 18.79 -4.81 26.90
CA ALA A 242 18.76 -5.93 25.96
C ALA A 242 17.51 -5.94 25.06
N HIS A 243 16.35 -5.53 25.59
CA HIS A 243 15.14 -5.41 24.78
C HIS A 243 15.21 -4.28 23.75
N MET A 244 15.82 -3.13 24.11
CA MET A 244 16.05 -2.02 23.19
C MET A 244 17.07 -2.38 22.11
N GLU A 245 18.13 -3.09 22.46
CA GLU A 245 19.16 -3.56 21.53
C GLU A 245 18.61 -4.56 20.51
N VAL A 246 17.71 -5.45 20.94
CA VAL A 246 16.98 -6.37 20.06
C VAL A 246 16.01 -5.62 19.11
N MET A 247 15.38 -4.53 19.56
CA MET A 247 14.39 -3.80 18.76
C MET A 247 15.02 -2.80 17.79
N MET A 248 16.15 -2.19 18.17
CA MET A 248 16.73 -1.03 17.48
C MET A 248 18.12 -1.33 16.89
N GLY A 249 18.68 -2.51 17.16
CA GLY A 249 20.06 -2.87 16.81
C GLY A 249 21.06 -2.46 17.89
N PRO A 250 22.36 -2.78 17.70
CA PRO A 250 23.43 -2.36 18.61
C PRO A 250 23.37 -0.86 18.81
N GLN A 251 23.39 -0.42 20.07
CA GLN A 251 23.49 1.00 20.36
C GLN A 251 24.86 1.50 19.87
N PRO A 252 24.93 2.64 19.17
CA PRO A 252 26.20 3.22 18.79
C PRO A 252 27.03 3.49 20.05
N THR A 253 28.30 3.11 20.02
CA THR A 253 29.24 3.32 21.13
C THR A 253 29.79 4.75 21.18
N GLU A 254 29.42 5.60 20.21
CA GLU A 254 29.94 6.95 20.03
C GLU A 254 28.80 7.98 20.03
N ASP A 255 29.10 9.20 20.45
CA ASP A 255 28.16 10.32 20.45
C ASP A 255 27.80 10.72 19.01
N ILE A 256 26.64 10.25 18.53
CA ILE A 256 26.12 10.64 17.21
C ILE A 256 25.44 12.01 17.32
N THR A 257 25.94 12.98 16.56
CA THR A 257 25.25 14.26 16.36
C THR A 257 24.08 14.06 15.39
N ILE A 258 22.86 13.97 15.91
CA ILE A 258 21.64 13.83 15.09
C ILE A 258 21.22 15.22 14.58
N HIS A 259 21.44 15.48 13.29
CA HIS A 259 20.89 16.67 12.63
C HIS A 259 19.39 16.53 12.39
N ALA A 260 18.67 17.67 12.39
CA ALA A 260 17.26 17.69 12.00
C ALA A 260 17.09 17.08 10.59
N PRO A 261 16.06 16.26 10.35
CA PRO A 261 15.80 15.73 9.02
C PRO A 261 15.66 16.87 8.03
N ASN A 262 16.24 16.70 6.84
CA ASN A 262 16.03 17.64 5.74
C ASN A 262 14.52 17.83 5.53
N GLN A 263 14.04 19.07 5.46
CA GLN A 263 12.64 19.35 5.18
C GLN A 263 12.25 18.76 3.82
N CYS A 264 11.55 17.64 3.84
CA CYS A 264 10.96 17.05 2.64
C CYS A 264 9.71 17.86 2.24
N LYS A 265 9.61 18.25 0.98
CA LYS A 265 8.38 18.83 0.42
C LYS A 265 7.26 17.79 0.46
N ASN A 266 6.17 18.09 1.17
CA ASN A 266 5.01 17.21 1.25
C ASN A 266 4.26 17.15 -0.10
N LYS A 267 3.48 16.08 -0.30
CA LYS A 267 2.62 15.93 -1.49
C LYS A 267 1.60 17.08 -1.50
N GLY A 268 1.76 18.03 -2.43
CA GLY A 268 0.94 19.24 -2.53
C GLY A 268 1.71 20.56 -2.34
N SER A 269 2.89 20.54 -1.71
CA SER A 269 3.78 21.71 -1.70
C SER A 269 4.72 21.69 -2.90
N GLY A 270 4.39 22.51 -3.90
CA GLY A 270 5.35 22.92 -4.93
C GLY A 270 5.10 22.46 -6.37
N PHE A 271 4.07 21.65 -6.64
CA PHE A 271 3.61 21.49 -8.02
C PHE A 271 2.75 22.70 -8.37
N LYS A 272 3.29 23.62 -9.18
CA LYS A 272 2.45 24.54 -9.95
C LYS A 272 1.44 23.65 -10.68
N ARG A 273 0.14 23.87 -10.42
CA ARG A 273 -0.97 23.13 -11.03
C ARG A 273 -0.66 22.81 -12.50
N PHE A 274 -0.80 21.55 -12.90
CA PHE A 274 -0.67 21.18 -14.30
C PHE A 274 -1.69 21.97 -15.12
N VAL A 275 -1.20 22.89 -15.95
CA VAL A 275 -2.02 23.73 -16.84
C VAL A 275 -2.38 22.88 -18.05
N SER A 276 -3.69 22.74 -18.31
CA SER A 276 -4.18 21.94 -19.45
C SER A 276 -3.75 22.55 -20.79
N GLN A 277 -3.71 21.73 -21.86
CA GLN A 277 -3.40 22.24 -23.21
C GLN A 277 -4.39 23.33 -23.66
N ARG A 278 -5.67 23.18 -23.30
CA ARG A 278 -6.72 24.19 -23.56
C ARG A 278 -6.39 25.53 -22.88
N GLU A 279 -5.93 25.47 -21.64
CA GLU A 279 -5.60 26.66 -20.84
C GLU A 279 -4.30 27.32 -21.32
N LYS A 280 -3.34 26.54 -21.84
CA LYS A 280 -2.16 27.06 -22.56
C LYS A 280 -2.57 27.78 -23.86
N ALA A 281 -3.45 27.16 -24.66
CA ALA A 281 -3.93 27.74 -25.92
C ALA A 281 -4.69 29.06 -25.72
N ILE A 282 -5.55 29.15 -24.70
CA ILE A 282 -6.25 30.41 -24.35
C ILE A 282 -5.26 31.51 -23.95
N LYS A 283 -4.24 31.17 -23.15
CA LYS A 283 -3.19 32.13 -22.77
C LYS A 283 -2.35 32.59 -23.96
N GLU A 284 -2.12 31.73 -24.95
CA GLU A 284 -1.41 32.11 -26.18
C GLU A 284 -2.27 32.93 -27.12
N GLY A 285 -3.55 32.59 -27.28
CA GLY A 285 -4.50 33.37 -28.08
C GLY A 285 -4.74 34.79 -27.55
N ASN A 286 -4.63 34.99 -26.24
CA ASN A 286 -4.77 36.32 -25.61
C ASN A 286 -3.48 37.15 -25.61
N LYS A 287 -2.34 36.64 -26.10
CA LYS A 287 -1.11 37.44 -26.24
C LYS A 287 -1.26 38.37 -27.44
N ARG A 288 -1.18 39.68 -27.20
CA ARG A 288 -1.12 40.67 -28.29
C ARG A 288 0.09 40.37 -29.18
N ALA A 289 -0.13 40.23 -30.49
CA ALA A 289 0.95 40.04 -31.44
C ALA A 289 1.98 41.17 -31.31
N ARG A 290 3.26 40.81 -31.21
CA ARG A 290 4.35 41.79 -31.06
C ARG A 290 4.45 42.60 -32.36
N LYS A 291 4.25 43.91 -32.26
CA LYS A 291 4.39 44.85 -33.38
C LYS A 291 5.80 45.45 -33.41
N CYS A 292 6.31 45.72 -34.59
CA CYS A 292 7.53 46.47 -34.84
C CYS A 292 7.45 47.83 -34.15
N LYS A 293 8.46 48.21 -33.35
CA LYS A 293 8.45 49.50 -32.65
C LYS A 293 8.60 50.72 -33.58
N ILE A 294 9.14 50.52 -34.78
CA ILE A 294 9.43 51.60 -35.74
C ILE A 294 8.21 51.88 -36.63
N CYS A 295 7.55 50.84 -37.16
CA CYS A 295 6.45 51.01 -38.11
C CYS A 295 5.14 50.34 -37.70
N GLN A 296 5.05 49.78 -36.48
CA GLN A 296 3.88 49.12 -35.90
C GLN A 296 3.32 47.90 -36.66
N SER A 297 4.06 47.38 -37.64
CA SER A 297 3.72 46.15 -38.37
C SER A 297 3.86 44.92 -37.49
N SER A 298 2.95 43.95 -37.58
CA SER A 298 3.03 42.68 -36.84
C SER A 298 3.83 41.59 -37.55
N VAL A 299 4.32 41.86 -38.77
CA VAL A 299 4.96 40.86 -39.63
C VAL A 299 6.49 40.80 -39.46
N HIS A 300 7.09 41.82 -38.83
CA HIS A 300 8.53 41.89 -38.55
C HIS A 300 8.77 42.66 -37.24
N ASP A 301 10.01 42.67 -36.75
CA ASP A 301 10.39 43.42 -35.55
C ASP A 301 11.28 44.63 -35.87
N ALA A 302 11.62 45.43 -34.86
CA ALA A 302 12.41 46.65 -35.08
C ALA A 302 13.82 46.41 -35.64
N ARG A 303 14.36 45.18 -35.56
CA ARG A 303 15.69 44.86 -36.05
C ARG A 303 15.69 44.62 -37.55
N THR A 304 14.61 44.03 -38.06
CA THR A 304 14.38 43.74 -39.48
C THR A 304 13.43 44.73 -40.15
N CYS A 305 13.19 45.89 -39.51
CA CYS A 305 12.29 46.89 -40.05
C CYS A 305 12.90 47.58 -41.27
N PRO A 306 12.21 47.56 -42.44
CA PRO A 306 12.70 48.22 -43.65
C PRO A 306 12.89 49.74 -43.48
N ARG A 307 12.14 50.37 -42.56
CA ARG A 307 12.20 51.82 -42.29
C ARG A 307 13.34 52.23 -41.35
N LYS A 308 14.16 51.28 -40.88
CA LYS A 308 15.22 51.56 -39.90
C LYS A 308 16.34 52.46 -40.44
N ASN A 309 16.51 52.52 -41.77
CA ASN A 309 17.57 53.29 -42.42
C ASN A 309 17.16 54.70 -42.90
N ASP A 310 15.90 55.11 -42.73
CA ASP A 310 15.44 56.43 -43.19
C ASP A 310 15.49 57.50 -42.08
N SER A 311 15.95 57.18 -40.88
CA SER A 311 15.87 58.05 -39.68
C SER A 311 17.21 58.58 -39.17
N SER A 312 18.32 58.37 -39.88
CA SER A 312 19.67 58.73 -39.39
C SER A 312 20.56 59.37 -40.46
N ALA A 313 20.06 60.39 -41.17
CA ALA A 313 20.90 61.26 -41.99
C ALA A 313 20.22 62.63 -42.18
N GLY A 314 20.59 63.60 -41.35
CA GLY A 314 20.15 64.98 -41.49
C GLY A 314 20.53 65.83 -40.30
N ASP A 315 21.83 66.04 -40.07
CA ASP A 315 22.34 67.35 -39.65
C ASP A 315 23.88 67.44 -39.71
N ALA A 316 24.32 68.57 -40.25
CA ALA A 316 25.65 69.20 -40.14
C ALA A 316 26.79 68.66 -41.01
N GLU A 317 26.73 69.05 -42.29
CA GLU A 317 27.84 69.13 -43.23
C GLU A 317 28.97 70.05 -42.70
N LYS A 318 30.13 69.47 -42.35
CA LYS A 318 31.42 70.18 -42.25
C LYS A 318 32.62 69.26 -42.54
N ASN A 319 33.19 69.51 -43.73
CA ASN A 319 34.60 69.43 -44.13
C ASN A 319 35.36 68.09 -44.30
N LYS A 320 35.72 67.86 -45.58
CA LYS A 320 36.98 67.35 -46.16
C LYS A 320 37.35 65.88 -45.81
N SER A 321 37.59 64.97 -46.74
CA SER A 321 38.27 65.10 -48.04
C SER A 321 37.90 63.99 -49.02
N SER A 322 38.15 64.25 -50.32
CA SER A 322 38.44 63.27 -51.40
C SER A 322 37.30 62.31 -51.77
N THR A 323 36.37 62.63 -52.69
CA THR A 323 36.53 62.63 -54.19
C THR A 323 36.98 61.25 -54.69
N GLU A 324 36.38 60.55 -55.65
CA GLU A 324 35.09 60.51 -56.36
C GLU A 324 35.22 59.27 -57.30
N LYS A 325 34.09 58.74 -57.80
CA LYS A 325 33.96 57.98 -59.08
C LYS A 325 34.54 56.54 -59.13
N ASN A 326 33.94 55.54 -59.78
CA ASN A 326 32.86 55.50 -60.77
C ASN A 326 32.25 54.08 -60.94
N LYS A 327 30.92 54.04 -61.14
CA LYS A 327 30.09 53.27 -62.11
C LYS A 327 30.32 51.75 -62.40
N SER A 328 29.23 51.00 -62.14
CA SER A 328 28.40 50.19 -63.09
C SER A 328 28.97 48.96 -63.82
N SER A 329 28.27 47.81 -63.71
CA SER A 329 27.54 47.14 -64.84
C SER A 329 27.00 45.71 -64.51
N THR A 330 25.67 45.55 -64.61
CA THR A 330 24.84 44.50 -65.29
C THR A 330 25.10 42.97 -65.29
N VAL A 331 24.01 42.21 -64.99
CA VAL A 331 23.38 41.05 -65.73
C VAL A 331 24.11 39.67 -65.59
N ASP A 332 23.49 38.48 -65.43
CA ASP A 332 22.41 37.78 -66.19
C ASP A 332 21.80 36.54 -65.48
N VAL A 333 20.89 35.86 -66.20
CA VAL A 333 19.79 34.91 -65.90
C VAL A 333 20.15 33.40 -65.77
N THR A 334 19.23 32.60 -65.18
CA THR A 334 18.69 31.26 -65.58
C THR A 334 18.50 30.28 -64.40
N GLY A 335 17.46 29.44 -64.47
CA GLY A 335 17.08 28.45 -63.46
C GLY A 335 17.01 27.02 -64.02
N GLU A 336 16.60 26.05 -63.19
CA GLU A 336 16.10 24.73 -63.61
C GLU A 336 15.37 24.02 -62.46
N VAL A 337 14.51 23.08 -62.85
CA VAL A 337 13.49 22.32 -62.11
C VAL A 337 13.92 20.83 -62.10
N GLU A 338 13.46 20.01 -61.14
CA GLU A 338 12.87 18.67 -61.35
C GLU A 338 12.81 17.78 -60.09
N VAL A 339 12.16 16.61 -60.24
CA VAL A 339 11.15 15.96 -59.41
C VAL A 339 11.59 14.53 -59.02
N ASP A 340 10.92 13.96 -58.01
CA ASP A 340 10.34 12.59 -57.98
C ASP A 340 10.98 11.40 -57.24
N SER A 341 10.05 10.61 -56.66
CA SER A 341 9.98 9.15 -56.47
C SER A 341 10.79 8.39 -55.39
N GLY A 342 10.07 7.74 -54.46
CA GLY A 342 9.76 6.28 -54.51
C GLY A 342 10.77 5.22 -54.00
N HIS A 343 10.21 4.24 -53.26
CA HIS A 343 10.53 2.79 -53.09
C HIS A 343 11.36 2.25 -51.89
N GLU A 344 10.73 1.23 -51.25
CA GLU A 344 11.17 -0.09 -50.69
C GLU A 344 12.56 -0.19 -50.01
N ASP A 345 12.76 -0.83 -48.84
CA ASP A 345 12.29 -2.11 -48.28
C ASP A 345 11.99 -2.05 -46.76
#